data_AF-A0AAD5K106-F1
#
_entry.id   AF-A0AAD5K106-F1
#
_cell.length_a   1.000
_cell.length_b   1.000
_cell.length_c   1.000
_cell.angle_alpha   90.00
_cell.angle_beta   90.00
_cell.angle_gamma   90.00
#
_symmetry.space_group_name_H-M   'P 1'
#
loop_
_entity.id
_entity.type
_entity.pdbx_description
1 polymer ?
#
loop_
_entity_poly.entity_id
_entity_poly.type
_entity_poly.pdbx_seq_one_letter_code
_entity_poly.pdbx_strand_id
1 'polypeptide(L)'
;MYSHVRSSIAVSSRRLRPFARFNKVAHFSGKPTSNKIPETHERSFGQPTVYSHPYLLKKGEVTPGIPATEYEHRRANLMKALPEGSAVISAGYGTRYMSNNVFYTYHQNTDFWYLSGFNEPDSAMILERFGKRI
;
A
#
# COMPACT_ATOMS: atom_id res chain seq x y z
N MET A 1 -15.84 19.53 4.15
CA MET A 1 -16.00 19.02 2.76
C MET A 1 -14.83 18.07 2.49
N TYR A 2 -14.94 16.82 2.96
CA TYR A 2 -13.84 15.84 2.93
C TYR A 2 -13.86 15.09 1.59
N SER A 3 -12.87 15.36 0.73
CA SER A 3 -12.63 14.59 -0.49
C SER A 3 -12.18 13.19 -0.13
N HIS A 4 -12.97 12.18 -0.47
CA HIS A 4 -12.67 10.78 -0.20
C HIS A 4 -11.55 10.30 -1.12
N VAL A 5 -10.30 10.30 -0.64
CA VAL A 5 -9.18 9.64 -1.31
C VAL A 5 -9.21 8.17 -0.93
N ARG A 6 -9.57 7.29 -1.88
CA ARG A 6 -9.43 5.85 -1.70
C ARG A 6 -8.01 5.45 -2.11
N SER A 7 -7.24 4.93 -1.16
CA SER A 7 -5.91 4.36 -1.41
C SER A 7 -5.95 2.86 -1.11
N SER A 8 -5.50 2.04 -2.05
CA SER A 8 -5.38 0.59 -1.89
C SER A 8 -3.95 0.15 -2.18
N ILE A 9 -3.39 -0.65 -1.27
CA ILE A 9 -2.10 -1.34 -1.43
C ILE A 9 -2.42 -2.81 -1.70
N ALA A 10 -1.82 -3.38 -2.74
CA ALA A 10 -1.98 -4.79 -3.08
C ALA A 10 -0.62 -5.49 -3.12
N VAL A 11 -0.52 -6.64 -2.45
CA VAL A 11 0.64 -7.54 -2.49
C VAL A 11 0.32 -8.67 -3.47
N SER A 12 1.17 -8.90 -4.48
CA SER A 12 0.91 -9.84 -5.56
C SER A 12 1.82 -11.07 -5.47
N SER A 13 1.30 -12.18 -4.94
CA SER A 13 1.95 -13.50 -5.06
C SER A 13 1.72 -14.06 -6.46
N ARG A 14 2.73 -13.99 -7.35
CA ARG A 14 2.61 -14.54 -8.71
C ARG A 14 2.72 -16.07 -8.72
N ARG A 15 1.63 -16.76 -9.06
CA ARG A 15 1.68 -17.89 -10.01
C ARG A 15 1.17 -17.37 -11.35
N LEU A 16 2.01 -17.45 -12.38
CA LEU A 16 1.64 -17.07 -13.74
C LEU A 16 0.58 -18.06 -14.27
N ARG A 17 -0.62 -17.56 -14.57
CA ARG A 17 -1.60 -18.25 -15.43
C ARG A 17 -1.69 -17.49 -16.76
N PRO A 18 -1.89 -18.20 -17.89
CA PRO A 18 -1.99 -17.56 -19.20
C PRO A 18 -3.21 -16.63 -19.28
N PHE A 19 -3.03 -15.57 -20.05
CA PHE A 19 -3.85 -14.37 -20.11
C PHE A 19 -5.19 -14.63 -20.82
N ALA A 20 -6.28 -14.75 -20.07
CA ALA A 20 -7.63 -14.69 -20.62
C ALA A 20 -8.09 -13.21 -20.65
N ARG A 21 -8.43 -12.72 -21.85
CA ARG A 21 -8.99 -11.38 -22.08
C ARG A 21 -10.33 -11.26 -21.32
N PHE A 22 -10.35 -10.46 -20.27
CA PHE A 22 -11.56 -10.12 -19.54
C PHE A 22 -11.91 -8.63 -19.76
N ASN A 23 -12.86 -8.38 -20.66
CA ASN A 23 -13.56 -7.10 -20.71
C ASN A 23 -14.63 -7.08 -19.62
N LYS A 24 -14.32 -6.55 -18.44
CA LYS A 24 -15.31 -6.05 -17.48
C LYS A 24 -14.69 -4.94 -16.65
N VAL A 25 -15.24 -3.73 -16.78
CA VAL A 25 -15.01 -2.63 -15.84
C VAL A 25 -15.69 -3.05 -14.53
N ALA A 26 -14.91 -3.62 -13.61
CA ALA A 26 -15.41 -4.01 -12.31
C ALA A 26 -15.48 -2.76 -11.42
N HIS A 27 -16.68 -2.22 -11.23
CA HIS A 27 -16.92 -1.29 -10.12
C HIS A 27 -16.71 -2.04 -8.80
N PHE A 28 -15.57 -1.79 -8.14
CA PHE A 28 -15.21 -2.39 -6.86
C PHE A 28 -16.08 -1.79 -5.75
N SER A 29 -17.33 -2.27 -5.66
CA SER A 29 -18.23 -2.05 -4.51
C SER A 29 -18.07 -3.21 -3.53
N GLY A 30 -16.85 -3.39 -3.02
CA GLY A 30 -16.62 -4.25 -1.86
C GLY A 30 -17.12 -3.52 -0.62
N LYS A 31 -18.17 -4.03 0.03
CA LYS A 31 -18.42 -3.68 1.44
C LYS A 31 -17.15 -4.05 2.22
N PRO A 32 -16.62 -3.21 3.13
CA PRO A 32 -15.48 -3.61 3.94
C PRO A 32 -15.90 -4.84 4.74
N THR A 33 -15.42 -6.02 4.34
CA THR A 33 -15.62 -7.25 5.09
C THR A 33 -15.03 -7.01 6.47
N SER A 34 -15.89 -6.97 7.49
CA SER A 34 -15.48 -6.86 8.88
C SER A 34 -14.34 -7.85 9.14
N ASN A 35 -13.19 -7.33 9.55
CA ASN A 35 -11.97 -8.09 9.86
C ASN A 35 -12.15 -8.97 11.12
N LYS A 36 -13.14 -9.86 11.17
CA LYS A 36 -13.23 -10.89 12.19
C LYS A 36 -12.42 -12.11 11.76
N ILE A 37 -11.09 -11.96 11.81
CA ILE A 37 -10.17 -13.10 11.79
C ILE A 37 -10.33 -13.78 13.16
N PRO A 38 -10.48 -15.11 13.24
CA PRO A 38 -10.62 -15.81 14.52
C PRO A 38 -9.40 -15.52 15.41
N GLU A 39 -9.65 -15.33 16.71
CA GLU A 39 -8.64 -14.97 17.74
C GLU A 39 -7.49 -15.99 17.85
N THR A 40 -7.62 -17.15 17.21
CA THR A 40 -6.67 -18.27 17.22
C THR A 40 -5.44 -18.06 16.33
N HIS A 41 -5.38 -17.02 15.50
CA HIS A 41 -4.21 -16.71 14.68
C HIS A 41 -3.62 -15.36 15.08
N GLU A 42 -2.43 -15.39 15.68
CA GLU A 42 -1.61 -14.20 15.85
C GLU A 42 -1.36 -13.59 14.46
N ARG A 43 -1.75 -12.33 14.26
CA ARG A 43 -1.47 -11.62 13.00
C ARG A 43 0.04 -11.37 12.93
N SER A 44 0.74 -12.22 12.19
CA SER A 44 2.13 -11.97 11.82
C SER A 44 2.16 -10.91 10.72
N PHE A 45 2.76 -9.76 11.03
CA PHE A 45 3.04 -8.70 10.06
C PHE A 45 4.52 -8.76 9.68
N GLY A 46 4.86 -8.53 8.41
CA GLY A 46 6.25 -8.50 7.95
C GLY A 46 7.01 -7.24 8.39
N GLN A 47 6.33 -6.29 9.03
CA GLN A 47 6.88 -5.06 9.55
C GLN A 47 6.62 -4.90 11.06
N PRO A 48 7.46 -4.13 11.78
CA PRO A 48 7.18 -3.74 13.15
C PRO A 48 5.83 -3.04 13.25
N THR A 49 5.07 -3.38 14.29
CA THR A 49 3.80 -2.71 14.63
C THR A 49 3.88 -2.22 16.06
N VAL A 50 2.93 -1.37 16.46
CA VAL A 50 2.82 -0.88 17.85
C VAL A 50 2.65 -2.04 18.84
N TYR A 51 2.03 -3.14 18.43
CA TYR A 51 1.82 -4.31 19.29
C TYR A 51 3.07 -5.18 19.39
N SER A 52 3.80 -5.38 18.28
CA SER A 52 5.00 -6.21 18.27
C SER A 52 6.25 -5.48 18.75
N HIS A 53 6.35 -4.17 18.52
CA HIS A 53 7.52 -3.33 18.85
C HIS A 53 7.10 -1.97 19.45
N PRO A 54 6.54 -1.94 20.68
CA PRO A 54 6.05 -0.71 21.29
C PRO A 54 7.14 0.35 21.55
N TYR A 55 8.39 -0.10 21.72
CA TYR A 55 9.54 0.78 21.94
C TYR A 55 10.02 1.49 20.66
N LEU A 56 9.65 0.97 19.48
CA LEU A 56 10.06 1.50 18.19
C LEU A 56 8.98 2.43 17.58
N LEU A 57 7.70 2.10 17.79
CA LEU A 57 6.56 2.80 17.19
C LEU A 57 5.55 3.21 18.26
N LYS A 58 5.19 4.50 18.26
CA LYS A 58 4.09 4.99 19.10
C LYS A 58 2.73 4.67 18.46
N LYS A 59 1.68 4.69 19.27
CA LYS A 59 0.30 4.48 18.79
C LYS A 59 -0.06 5.50 17.70
N GLY A 60 -0.40 5.01 16.51
CA GLY A 60 -0.78 5.84 15.36
C GLY A 60 0.37 6.19 14.41
N GLU A 61 1.61 5.83 14.76
CA GLU A 61 2.76 5.91 13.85
C GLU A 61 2.79 4.71 12.91
N VAL A 62 3.18 4.96 11.65
CA VAL A 62 3.38 3.91 10.64
C VAL A 62 4.86 3.57 10.55
N THR A 63 5.70 4.60 10.55
CA THR A 63 7.16 4.47 10.63
C THR A 63 7.65 5.31 11.83
N PRO A 64 8.85 5.02 12.37
CA PRO A 64 9.33 5.70 13.57
C PRO A 64 9.30 7.22 13.41
N GLY A 65 8.48 7.90 14.23
CA GLY A 65 8.33 9.35 14.22
C GLY A 65 7.44 9.93 13.11
N ILE A 66 6.81 9.10 12.25
CA ILE A 66 5.89 9.58 11.20
C ILE A 66 4.48 8.98 11.41
N PRO A 67 3.47 9.81 11.70
CA PRO A 67 2.09 9.36 11.88
C PRO A 67 1.43 8.97 10.56
N ALA A 68 0.38 8.14 10.63
CA ALA A 68 -0.40 7.75 9.45
C ALA A 68 -1.01 8.95 8.70
N THR A 69 -1.36 10.01 9.42
CA THR A 69 -1.95 11.25 8.89
C THR A 69 -0.98 12.01 7.98
N GLU A 70 0.33 11.95 8.26
CA GLU A 70 1.35 12.59 7.42
C GLU A 70 1.40 11.94 6.03
N TYR A 71 1.36 10.61 5.98
CA TYR A 71 1.28 9.89 4.70
C TYR A 71 -0.02 10.18 3.94
N GLU A 72 -1.14 10.33 4.64
CA GLU A 72 -2.39 10.76 4.03
C GLU A 72 -2.26 12.16 3.40
N HIS A 73 -1.66 13.11 4.12
CA HIS A 73 -1.41 14.46 3.60
C HIS A 73 -0.49 14.45 2.38
N ARG A 74 0.58 13.65 2.38
CA ARG A 74 1.48 13.51 1.22
C ARG A 74 0.74 13.01 -0.02
N ARG A 75 -0.07 11.96 0.12
CA ARG A 75 -0.91 11.44 -0.98
C ARG A 75 -1.94 12.46 -1.42
N ALA A 76 -2.60 13.15 -0.50
CA ALA A 76 -3.57 14.19 -0.83
C ALA A 76 -2.92 15.35 -1.60
N ASN A 77 -1.73 15.79 -1.20
CA ASN A 77 -1.00 16.87 -1.86
C ASN A 77 -0.54 16.48 -3.26
N LEU A 78 -0.04 15.24 -3.44
CA LEU A 78 0.25 14.70 -4.77
C LEU A 78 -0.98 14.70 -5.67
N MET A 79 -2.11 14.17 -5.16
CA MET A 79 -3.33 14.05 -5.95
C MET A 79 -3.95 15.40 -6.28
N LYS A 80 -3.82 16.42 -5.41
CA LYS A 80 -4.27 17.80 -5.66
C LYS A 80 -3.60 18.42 -6.89
N ALA A 81 -2.34 18.08 -7.16
CA ALA A 81 -1.59 18.61 -8.29
C ALA A 81 -1.98 18.00 -9.65
N LEU A 82 -2.71 16.88 -9.66
CA LEU A 82 -3.09 16.16 -10.87
C LEU A 82 -4.50 16.54 -11.36
N PRO A 83 -4.82 16.48 -12.66
CA PRO A 83 -6.18 16.74 -13.14
C PRO A 83 -7.19 15.69 -12.64
N GLU A 84 -8.47 16.06 -12.60
CA GLU A 84 -9.55 15.10 -12.30
C GLU A 84 -9.57 13.92 -13.29
N GLY A 85 -9.88 12.72 -12.79
CA GLY A 85 -9.84 11.49 -13.60
C GLY A 85 -8.45 10.88 -13.77
N SER A 86 -7.42 11.44 -13.12
CA SER A 86 -6.07 10.87 -13.15
C SER A 86 -5.88 9.72 -12.16
N ALA A 87 -4.95 8.83 -12.48
CA ALA A 87 -4.48 7.79 -11.57
C ALA A 87 -2.95 7.78 -11.47
N VAL A 88 -2.43 7.49 -10.28
CA VAL A 88 -1.00 7.30 -10.00
C VAL A 88 -0.78 5.85 -9.62
N ILE A 89 0.22 5.23 -10.25
CA ILE A 89 0.69 3.89 -9.91
C ILE A 89 2.14 4.02 -9.46
N SER A 90 2.40 3.71 -8.20
CA SER A 90 3.75 3.66 -7.63
C SER A 90 4.07 2.20 -7.30
N ALA A 91 5.13 1.67 -7.91
CA ALA A 91 5.58 0.29 -7.68
C ALA A 91 6.76 0.28 -6.70
N GLY A 92 6.69 -0.60 -5.71
CA GLY A 92 7.81 -0.94 -4.84
C GLY A 92 8.83 -1.82 -5.54
N TYR A 93 10.01 -1.95 -4.93
CA TYR A 93 11.05 -2.84 -5.42
C TYR A 93 10.78 -4.29 -4.99
N GLY A 94 11.16 -5.24 -5.83
CA GLY A 94 11.27 -6.65 -5.45
C GLY A 94 12.59 -6.95 -4.74
N THR A 95 12.69 -8.14 -4.15
CA THR A 95 13.92 -8.62 -3.52
C THR A 95 15.03 -8.79 -4.57
N ARG A 96 16.22 -8.22 -4.30
CA ARG A 96 17.39 -8.34 -5.17
C ARG A 96 18.34 -9.43 -4.66
N TYR A 97 18.84 -10.23 -5.59
CA TYR A 97 19.74 -11.34 -5.31
C TYR A 97 21.14 -11.03 -5.80
N MET A 98 22.14 -11.28 -4.96
CA MET A 98 23.55 -11.29 -5.34
C MET A 98 23.91 -12.58 -6.07
N SER A 99 23.35 -13.70 -5.60
CA SER A 99 23.44 -15.04 -6.20
C SER A 99 22.17 -15.83 -5.85
N ASN A 100 22.02 -17.04 -6.39
CA ASN A 100 20.79 -17.84 -6.29
C ASN A 100 20.23 -18.03 -4.86
N ASN A 101 21.05 -17.86 -3.81
CA ASN A 101 20.64 -18.05 -2.42
C ASN A 101 21.08 -16.93 -1.47
N VAL A 102 21.64 -15.83 -1.98
CA VAL A 102 22.12 -14.70 -1.18
C VAL A 102 21.38 -13.45 -1.62
N PHE A 103 20.54 -12.91 -0.72
CA PHE A 103 19.80 -11.67 -0.95
C PHE A 103 20.60 -10.47 -0.44
N TYR A 104 20.49 -9.35 -1.15
CA TYR A 104 20.92 -8.06 -0.62
C TYR A 104 19.94 -7.59 0.45
N THR A 105 20.42 -6.72 1.35
CA THR A 105 19.54 -5.99 2.26
C THR A 105 18.49 -5.23 1.45
N TYR A 106 17.22 -5.43 1.80
CA TYR A 106 16.12 -4.81 1.09
C TYR A 106 16.11 -3.29 1.32
N HIS A 107 15.96 -2.55 0.23
CA HIS A 107 15.73 -1.12 0.24
C HIS A 107 14.57 -0.82 -0.70
N GLN A 108 13.56 -0.10 -0.21
CA GLN A 108 12.36 0.22 -0.97
C GLN A 108 12.62 1.30 -2.04
N ASN A 109 11.72 1.42 -3.01
CA ASN A 109 11.66 2.61 -3.86
C ASN A 109 11.35 3.86 -3.01
N THR A 110 12.16 4.92 -3.14
CA THR A 110 12.06 6.11 -2.30
C THR A 110 10.71 6.82 -2.41
N ASP A 111 10.15 6.95 -3.62
CA ASP A 111 8.86 7.61 -3.82
C ASP A 111 7.72 6.79 -3.23
N PHE A 112 7.75 5.47 -3.45
CA PHE A 112 6.79 4.54 -2.87
C PHE A 112 6.83 4.59 -1.33
N TRP A 113 8.04 4.56 -0.75
CA TRP A 113 8.26 4.66 0.69
C TRP A 113 7.79 6.00 1.24
N TYR A 114 8.08 7.10 0.55
CA TYR A 114 7.70 8.44 0.97
C TYR A 114 6.18 8.63 1.05
N LEU A 115 5.43 8.04 0.11
CA LEU A 115 3.98 8.17 0.02
C LEU A 115 3.20 7.19 0.91
N SER A 116 3.80 6.06 1.28
CA SER A 116 3.10 4.96 1.96
C SER A 116 3.69 4.54 3.31
N GLY A 117 5.01 4.60 3.50
CA GLY A 117 5.68 4.00 4.65
C GLY A 117 5.66 2.47 4.66
N PHE A 118 5.44 1.82 3.49
CA PHE A 118 5.36 0.36 3.36
C PHE A 118 6.67 -0.27 2.85
N ASN A 119 7.26 -1.20 3.60
CA ASN A 119 8.63 -1.73 3.40
C ASN A 119 8.67 -3.23 3.10
N GLU A 120 7.69 -3.75 2.37
CA GLU A 120 7.73 -5.14 1.90
C GLU A 120 7.96 -5.19 0.39
N PRO A 121 8.66 -6.23 -0.11
CA PRO A 121 8.91 -6.40 -1.53
C PRO A 121 7.63 -6.66 -2.33
N ASP A 122 7.74 -6.58 -3.66
CA ASP A 122 6.71 -7.02 -4.62
C ASP A 122 5.33 -6.39 -4.42
N SER A 123 5.33 -5.10 -4.10
CA SER A 123 4.14 -4.35 -3.72
C SER A 123 3.89 -3.15 -4.62
N ALA A 124 2.64 -2.70 -4.72
CA ALA A 124 2.27 -1.52 -5.48
C ALA A 124 1.14 -0.73 -4.80
N MET A 125 1.15 0.58 -5.03
CA MET A 125 0.18 1.54 -4.52
C MET A 125 -0.51 2.21 -5.70
N ILE A 126 -1.84 2.22 -5.66
CA ILE A 126 -2.66 2.87 -6.68
C ILE A 126 -3.45 3.99 -5.99
N LEU A 127 -3.35 5.19 -6.55
CA LEU A 127 -4.12 6.35 -6.13
C LEU A 127 -4.98 6.83 -7.29
N GLU A 128 -6.28 6.96 -7.07
CA GLU A 128 -7.22 7.41 -8.08
C GLU A 128 -7.83 8.75 -7.67
N ARG A 129 -7.78 9.74 -8.57
CA ARG A 129 -8.47 11.01 -8.41
C ARG A 129 -9.81 10.92 -9.14
N PHE A 130 -10.84 10.53 -8.42
CA PHE A 130 -12.19 10.56 -8.96
C PHE A 130 -12.58 12.00 -9.29
N GLY A 131 -13.00 12.22 -10.54
CA GLY A 131 -13.65 13.47 -10.92
C GLY A 131 -15.05 13.56 -10.34
N LYS A 132 -15.63 14.76 -10.39
CA LYS A 132 -17.01 14.97 -9.95
C LYS A 132 -17.96 14.22 -10.88
N ARG A 133 -18.52 13.09 -10.41
CA ARG A 133 -19.63 12.42 -11.11
C ARG A 133 -20.85 13.33 -11.04
N ILE A 134 -21.34 13.75 -12.21
CA ILE A 134 -22.60 14.49 -12.40
C ILE A 134 -23.77 13.57 -12.03
#